data_AF-A0A7C5NME5-F1
#
_entry.id   AF-A0A7C5NME5-F1
#
_cell.length_a   1.000
_cell.length_b   1.000
_cell.length_c   1.000
_cell.angle_alpha   90.00
_cell.angle_beta   90.00
_cell.angle_gamma   90.00
#
_symmetry.space_group_name_H-M   'P 1'
#
loop_
_entity.id
_entity.type
_entity.pdbx_description
1 polymer ?
#
loop_
_entity_poly.entity_id
_entity_poly.type
_entity_poly.pdbx_seq_one_letter_code
_entity_poly.pdbx_strand_id
1 'polypeptide(L)'
;MGAQLYAGSFGYGSDTAEMAYDAEAATLDFQAQGDVAGRATGIYVTYANTPKSGSNGQLNWYNQSVGGDNSAFAVLCEMAVIPRLSLNAGYTQATYWTDMLMSNGSVMGSTKTKGTLARLGANYLLAPNKRLGFKYADFGSDLDSNIMELDLMIGF
;
A
#
# COMPACT_ATOMS: atom_id res chain seq x y z
N MET A 1 18.09 -0.54 1.30
CA MET A 1 17.25 0.11 0.28
C MET A 1 17.01 -0.90 -0.81
N GLY A 2 15.76 -1.18 -1.13
CA GLY A 2 15.34 -2.09 -2.19
C GLY A 2 14.56 -1.32 -3.25
N ALA A 3 14.72 -1.71 -4.51
CA ALA A 3 13.86 -1.26 -5.59
C ALA A 3 13.36 -2.51 -6.29
N GLN A 4 12.07 -2.56 -6.62
CA GLN A 4 11.48 -3.64 -7.38
C GLN A 4 10.72 -3.05 -8.56
N LEU A 5 10.94 -3.67 -9.72
CA LEU A 5 10.22 -3.35 -10.94
C LEU A 5 9.45 -4.60 -11.35
N TYR A 6 8.15 -4.45 -11.51
CA TYR A 6 7.27 -5.45 -12.08
C TYR A 6 6.97 -5.00 -13.51
N ALA A 7 7.40 -5.79 -14.47
CA ALA A 7 7.13 -5.57 -15.89
C ALA A 7 6.92 -6.91 -16.58
N GLY A 8 5.86 -7.02 -17.36
CA GLY A 8 5.52 -8.20 -18.15
C GLY A 8 4.28 -7.90 -18.98
N SER A 9 4.14 -8.52 -20.15
CA SER A 9 2.96 -8.34 -20.99
C SER A 9 2.32 -9.68 -21.32
N PHE A 10 0.99 -9.70 -21.46
CA PHE A 10 0.23 -10.88 -21.85
C PHE A 10 -1.02 -10.48 -22.64
N GLY A 11 -1.35 -11.26 -23.67
CA GLY A 11 -2.59 -11.09 -24.43
C GLY A 11 -3.70 -11.94 -23.86
N TYR A 12 -4.93 -11.40 -23.80
CA TYR A 12 -6.14 -12.17 -23.51
C TYR A 12 -7.27 -11.73 -24.43
N GLY A 13 -7.76 -12.63 -25.28
CA GLY A 13 -8.85 -12.38 -26.23
C GLY A 13 -8.90 -13.40 -27.37
N SER A 14 -10.04 -13.52 -28.06
CA SER A 14 -10.16 -14.26 -29.33
C SER A 14 -9.74 -13.39 -30.51
N ASP A 15 -9.30 -13.98 -31.63
CA ASP A 15 -8.75 -13.39 -32.89
C ASP A 15 -9.37 -12.08 -33.45
N THR A 16 -10.51 -11.61 -32.94
CA THR A 16 -11.19 -10.37 -33.37
C THR A 16 -11.21 -9.24 -32.32
N ALA A 17 -10.73 -9.48 -31.10
CA ALA A 17 -10.63 -8.49 -30.01
C ALA A 17 -9.53 -8.90 -29.02
N GLU A 18 -8.27 -8.87 -29.47
CA GLU A 18 -7.12 -9.11 -28.59
C GLU A 18 -6.90 -7.89 -27.70
N MET A 19 -7.10 -8.03 -26.39
CA MET A 19 -6.66 -7.02 -25.43
C MET A 19 -5.25 -7.36 -24.97
N ALA A 20 -4.34 -6.41 -25.15
CA ALA A 20 -2.99 -6.52 -24.64
C ALA A 20 -2.96 -5.98 -23.21
N TYR A 21 -2.51 -6.80 -22.27
CA TYR A 21 -2.28 -6.36 -20.91
C TYR A 21 -0.79 -6.16 -20.66
N ASP A 22 -0.45 -5.02 -20.09
CA ASP A 22 0.86 -4.74 -19.52
C ASP A 22 0.75 -4.80 -17.99
N ALA A 23 1.70 -5.46 -17.33
CA ALA A 23 1.79 -5.57 -15.88
C ALA A 23 2.95 -4.71 -15.41
N GLU A 24 2.82 -3.39 -15.60
CA GLU A 24 3.86 -2.42 -15.25
C GLU A 24 3.56 -1.77 -13.89
N ALA A 25 4.45 -1.97 -12.93
CA ALA A 25 4.43 -1.28 -11.66
C ALA A 25 5.85 -1.16 -11.09
N ALA A 26 6.12 -0.07 -10.38
CA ALA A 26 7.39 0.15 -9.70
C ALA A 26 7.14 0.32 -8.20
N THR A 27 8.00 -0.28 -7.39
CA THR A 27 8.05 -0.04 -5.95
C THR A 27 9.47 0.30 -5.50
N LEU A 28 9.55 1.21 -4.55
CA LEU A 28 10.79 1.63 -3.90
C LEU A 28 10.61 1.49 -2.41
N ASP A 29 11.52 0.76 -1.78
CA ASP A 29 11.50 0.46 -0.36
C ASP A 29 12.79 0.95 0.30
N PHE A 30 12.62 1.72 1.35
CA PHE A 30 13.69 2.17 2.22
C PHE A 30 13.44 1.65 3.64
N GLN A 31 14.50 1.14 4.24
CA GLN A 31 14.50 0.71 5.62
C GLN A 31 15.79 1.19 6.27
N ALA A 32 15.65 1.78 7.45
CA ALA A 32 16.75 2.12 8.34
C ALA A 32 16.43 1.62 9.74
N GLN A 33 17.42 1.06 10.41
CA GLN A 33 17.33 0.58 11.78
C GLN A 33 18.57 1.05 12.55
N GLY A 34 18.39 1.35 13.83
CA GLY A 34 19.48 1.74 14.71
C GLY A 34 18.98 2.09 16.10
N ASP A 35 19.84 2.75 16.87
CA ASP A 35 19.50 3.23 18.21
C ASP A 35 19.37 4.75 18.21
N VAL A 36 18.22 5.23 18.70
CA VAL A 36 17.97 6.66 18.95
C VAL A 36 17.76 6.82 20.45
N ALA A 37 18.59 7.63 21.09
CA ALA A 37 18.56 7.82 22.55
C ALA A 37 18.62 6.50 23.36
N GLY A 38 19.41 5.52 22.90
CA GLY A 38 19.53 4.20 23.53
C GLY A 38 18.31 3.30 23.36
N ARG A 39 17.44 3.60 22.38
CA ARG A 39 16.25 2.84 22.03
C ARG A 39 16.31 2.35 20.59
N ALA A 40 16.16 1.04 20.43
CA ALA A 40 16.03 0.42 19.12
C ALA A 40 14.86 1.06 18.36
N THR A 41 15.16 1.58 17.18
CA THR A 41 14.25 2.34 16.33
C THR A 41 14.40 1.87 14.88
N GLY A 42 13.27 1.70 14.20
CA GLY A 42 13.19 1.36 12.79
C GLY A 42 12.30 2.34 12.04
N ILE A 43 12.71 2.74 10.84
CA ILE A 43 11.92 3.54 9.92
C ILE A 43 11.84 2.78 8.60
N TYR A 44 10.63 2.63 8.09
CA TYR A 44 10.30 1.95 6.85
C TYR A 44 9.51 2.92 5.98
N VAL A 45 9.94 3.10 4.74
CA VAL A 45 9.27 3.97 3.77
C VAL A 45 9.10 3.17 2.49
N THR A 46 7.89 3.17 1.95
CA THR A 46 7.57 2.51 0.68
C THR A 46 6.89 3.52 -0.23
N TYR A 47 7.30 3.54 -1.49
CA TYR A 47 6.59 4.22 -2.57
C TYR A 47 6.25 3.21 -3.64
N ALA A 48 5.03 3.26 -4.15
CA ALA A 48 4.57 2.45 -5.26
C ALA A 48 3.95 3.34 -6.32
N ASN A 49 4.16 3.00 -7.59
CA ASN A 49 3.53 3.67 -8.72
C ASN A 49 3.17 2.66 -9.80
N THR A 50 2.03 2.91 -10.43
CA THR A 50 1.51 2.10 -11.52
C THR A 50 1.01 3.04 -12.61
N PRO A 51 1.66 3.04 -13.78
CA PRO A 51 1.25 3.87 -14.92
C PRO A 51 -0.18 3.60 -15.34
N LYS A 52 -0.86 4.62 -15.84
CA LYS A 52 -2.20 4.49 -16.43
C LYS A 52 -2.23 3.52 -17.60
N SER A 53 -3.41 2.96 -17.86
CA SER A 53 -3.70 2.23 -19.08
C SER A 53 -3.66 3.15 -20.32
N GLY A 54 -3.28 2.57 -21.45
CA GLY A 54 -3.36 3.22 -22.76
C GLY A 54 -4.80 3.26 -23.30
N SER A 55 -5.10 4.25 -24.14
CA SER A 55 -6.43 4.41 -24.74
C SER A 55 -6.74 3.42 -25.89
N ASN A 56 -5.74 2.66 -26.35
CA ASN A 56 -5.79 1.86 -27.58
C ASN A 56 -5.79 0.33 -27.31
N GLY A 57 -6.40 -0.11 -26.20
CA GLY A 57 -6.50 -1.55 -25.87
C GLY A 57 -5.26 -2.15 -25.21
N GLN A 58 -4.30 -1.31 -24.82
CA GLN A 58 -3.19 -1.67 -23.92
C GLN A 58 -3.58 -1.31 -22.49
N LEU A 59 -4.04 -2.31 -21.73
CA LEU A 59 -4.51 -2.13 -20.36
C LEU A 59 -3.40 -2.48 -19.38
N ASN A 60 -3.13 -1.61 -18.41
CA ASN A 60 -2.27 -1.96 -17.30
C ASN A 60 -3.05 -2.82 -16.30
N TRP A 61 -2.60 -4.05 -16.05
CA TRP A 61 -3.23 -4.98 -15.11
C TRP A 61 -3.34 -4.41 -13.69
N TYR A 62 -2.36 -3.62 -13.27
CA TYR A 62 -2.31 -2.99 -11.95
C TYR A 62 -3.03 -1.63 -11.90
N ASN A 63 -3.32 -1.01 -13.05
CA ASN A 63 -4.06 0.25 -13.15
C ASN A 63 -4.87 0.33 -14.45
N GLN A 64 -6.12 -0.10 -14.39
CA GLN A 64 -7.01 -0.13 -15.55
C GLN A 64 -7.52 1.25 -15.98
N SER A 65 -7.30 2.30 -15.17
CA SER A 65 -7.74 3.66 -15.52
C SER A 65 -6.84 4.27 -16.60
N VAL A 66 -7.44 4.97 -17.56
CA VAL A 66 -6.73 5.82 -18.55
C VAL A 66 -6.60 7.27 -18.08
N GLY A 67 -7.20 7.60 -16.94
CA GLY A 67 -7.26 8.95 -16.38
C GLY A 67 -5.92 9.44 -15.82
N GLY A 68 -5.18 8.56 -15.15
CA GLY A 68 -3.88 8.88 -14.59
C GLY A 68 -3.25 7.74 -13.83
N ASP A 69 -2.01 7.95 -13.39
CA ASP A 69 -1.23 6.94 -12.70
C ASP A 69 -1.73 6.76 -11.26
N ASN A 70 -1.76 5.51 -10.81
CA ASN A 70 -1.99 5.18 -9.42
C ASN A 70 -0.66 5.26 -8.67
N SER A 71 -0.70 5.72 -7.42
CA SER A 71 0.49 5.75 -6.58
C SER A 71 0.14 5.60 -5.11
N ALA A 72 1.08 5.08 -4.33
CA ALA A 72 0.97 5.00 -2.89
C ALA A 72 2.30 5.37 -2.24
N PHE A 73 2.22 6.06 -1.11
CA PHE A 73 3.35 6.37 -0.24
C PHE A 73 3.01 5.91 1.16
N ALA A 74 3.90 5.17 1.80
CA ALA A 74 3.77 4.72 3.17
C ALA A 74 5.04 5.03 3.95
N VAL A 75 4.86 5.44 5.20
CA VAL A 75 5.92 5.50 6.20
C VAL A 75 5.44 4.79 7.47
N LEU A 76 6.32 4.03 8.09
CA LEU A 76 6.11 3.36 9.36
C LEU A 76 7.37 3.56 10.21
N CYS A 77 7.17 4.01 11.43
CA CYS A 77 8.21 4.10 12.44
C CYS A 77 7.88 3.14 13.58
N GLU A 78 8.86 2.40 14.06
CA GLU A 78 8.77 1.57 15.26
C GLU A 78 9.89 1.95 16.22
N MET A 79 9.59 2.04 17.52
CA MET A 79 10.57 2.39 18.55
C MET A 79 10.30 1.61 19.84
N ALA A 80 11.37 1.09 20.44
CA ALA A 80 11.32 0.55 21.80
C ALA A 80 11.18 1.70 22.82
N VAL A 81 10.19 1.65 23.70
CA VAL A 81 9.97 2.72 24.70
C VAL A 81 10.53 2.32 26.06
N ILE A 82 10.25 1.10 26.48
CA ILE A 82 10.80 0.45 27.68
C ILE A 82 11.17 -0.99 27.33
N PRO A 83 11.96 -1.70 28.16
CA PRO A 83 12.20 -3.12 27.92
C PRO A 83 10.87 -3.84 27.69
N ARG A 84 10.80 -4.58 26.57
CA ARG A 84 9.64 -5.41 26.18
C ARG A 84 8.43 -4.64 25.63
N LEU A 85 8.45 -3.32 25.55
CA LEU A 85 7.41 -2.51 24.90
C LEU A 85 7.97 -1.76 23.68
N SER A 86 7.39 -2.00 22.50
CA SER A 86 7.57 -1.13 21.34
C SER A 86 6.28 -0.43 20.96
N LEU A 87 6.40 0.78 20.44
CA LEU A 87 5.31 1.51 19.81
C LEU A 87 5.61 1.63 18.32
N ASN A 88 4.57 1.61 17.51
CA ASN A 88 4.66 1.90 16.09
C ASN A 88 3.63 2.96 15.69
N ALA A 89 4.01 3.79 14.73
CA ALA A 89 3.15 4.79 14.12
C ALA A 89 3.40 4.78 12.62
N GLY A 90 2.35 4.77 11.83
CA GLY A 90 2.43 4.71 10.39
C GLY A 90 1.42 5.62 9.72
N TYR A 91 1.78 6.06 8.52
CA TYR A 91 0.91 6.82 7.65
C TYR A 91 1.03 6.27 6.23
N THR A 92 -0.09 6.12 5.55
CA THR A 92 -0.14 5.71 4.16
C THR A 92 -1.08 6.64 3.42
N GLN A 93 -0.71 7.05 2.22
CA GLN A 93 -1.56 7.78 1.30
C GLN A 93 -1.52 7.10 -0.06
N ALA A 94 -2.68 6.86 -0.63
CA ALA A 94 -2.83 6.33 -1.98
C ALA A 94 -3.60 7.33 -2.84
N THR A 95 -3.18 7.49 -4.09
CA THR A 95 -3.93 8.17 -5.13
C THR A 95 -4.37 7.11 -6.13
N TYR A 96 -5.66 7.08 -6.45
CA TYR A 96 -6.20 6.19 -7.44
C TYR A 96 -7.18 6.90 -8.36
N TRP A 97 -7.31 6.41 -9.58
CA TRP A 97 -8.21 6.93 -10.59
C TRP A 97 -9.34 5.94 -10.86
N THR A 98 -10.56 6.48 -10.97
CA THR A 98 -11.75 5.72 -11.37
C THR A 98 -12.32 6.31 -12.65
N ASP A 99 -12.48 5.47 -13.66
CA ASP A 99 -13.03 5.87 -14.95
C ASP A 99 -14.56 5.72 -14.97
N MET A 100 -15.23 6.71 -15.55
CA MET A 100 -16.65 6.63 -15.90
C MET A 100 -16.77 6.10 -17.33
N LEU A 101 -17.41 4.94 -17.48
CA LEU A 101 -17.58 4.31 -18.79
C LEU A 101 -18.90 4.71 -19.44
N MET A 102 -18.85 4.90 -20.76
CA MET A 102 -20.03 4.98 -21.62
C MET A 102 -20.60 3.58 -21.90
N SER A 103 -21.82 3.51 -22.44
CA SER A 103 -22.48 2.24 -22.80
C SER A 103 -21.74 1.44 -23.87
N ASN A 104 -20.91 2.09 -24.68
CA ASN A 104 -20.03 1.46 -25.68
C ASN A 104 -18.66 1.04 -25.11
N GLY A 105 -18.43 1.20 -23.80
CA GLY A 105 -17.17 0.86 -23.14
C GLY A 105 -16.07 1.93 -23.24
N SER A 106 -16.29 3.06 -23.93
CA SER A 106 -15.30 4.16 -23.96
C SER A 106 -15.34 4.98 -22.68
N VAL A 107 -14.18 5.53 -22.27
CA VAL A 107 -14.07 6.36 -21.07
C VAL A 107 -14.64 7.77 -21.35
N MET A 108 -15.67 8.14 -20.61
CA MET A 108 -16.33 9.46 -20.68
C MET A 108 -15.57 10.51 -19.87
N GLY A 109 -14.91 10.08 -18.79
CA GLY A 109 -14.16 10.93 -17.88
C GLY A 109 -13.56 10.10 -16.76
N SER A 110 -12.63 10.69 -16.02
CA SER A 110 -11.92 10.02 -14.92
C SER A 110 -11.91 10.91 -13.68
N THR A 111 -12.13 10.30 -12.54
CA THR A 111 -12.09 10.98 -11.24
C THR A 111 -10.86 10.53 -10.46
N LYS A 112 -10.15 11.51 -9.91
CA LYS A 112 -9.00 11.29 -9.02
C LYS A 112 -9.48 11.26 -7.57
N THR A 113 -9.18 10.17 -6.87
CA THR A 113 -9.47 10.02 -5.44
C THR A 113 -8.19 9.80 -4.65
N LYS A 114 -8.24 10.13 -3.36
CA LYS A 114 -7.13 9.92 -2.43
C LYS A 114 -7.63 9.18 -1.20
N GLY A 115 -7.02 8.03 -0.92
CA GLY A 115 -7.19 7.30 0.32
C GLY A 115 -6.05 7.60 1.28
N THR A 116 -6.34 7.63 2.58
CA THR A 116 -5.32 7.81 3.63
C THR A 116 -5.52 6.77 4.71
N LEU A 117 -4.43 6.37 5.37
CA LEU A 117 -4.47 5.44 6.48
C LEU A 117 -3.47 5.88 7.54
N ALA A 118 -3.95 6.27 8.71
CA ALA A 118 -3.13 6.48 9.90
C ALA A 118 -3.18 5.23 10.78
N ARG A 119 -2.01 4.77 11.25
CA ARG A 119 -1.89 3.58 12.10
C ARG A 119 -1.09 3.88 13.34
N LEU A 120 -1.54 3.34 14.46
CA LEU A 120 -0.84 3.34 15.73
C LEU A 120 -0.84 1.92 16.28
N GLY A 121 0.23 1.53 16.94
CA GLY A 121 0.29 0.22 17.57
C GLY A 121 1.24 0.17 18.74
N ALA A 122 1.02 -0.81 19.59
CA ALA A 122 1.85 -1.12 20.74
C ALA A 122 2.05 -2.63 20.83
N ASN A 123 3.28 -3.05 21.11
CA ASN A 123 3.65 -4.45 21.23
C ASN A 123 4.32 -4.67 22.58
N TYR A 124 3.74 -5.53 23.40
CA TYR A 124 4.29 -5.90 24.69
C TYR A 124 4.67 -7.38 24.74
N LEU A 125 5.94 -7.68 25.00
CA LEU A 125 6.45 -9.04 25.13
C LEU A 125 6.15 -9.57 26.54
N LEU A 126 5.09 -10.37 26.71
CA LEU A 126 4.64 -10.95 27.97
C LEU A 126 5.60 -12.02 28.52
N ALA A 127 6.21 -12.81 27.64
CA ALA A 127 7.21 -13.83 27.95
C ALA A 127 8.06 -14.09 26.69
N PRO A 128 9.18 -14.84 26.78
CA PRO A 128 9.81 -15.37 25.58
C PRO A 128 8.75 -16.04 24.70
N ASN A 129 8.74 -15.68 23.41
CA ASN A 129 7.78 -16.14 22.40
C ASN A 129 6.30 -15.75 22.64
N LYS A 130 5.96 -14.91 23.64
CA LYS A 130 4.58 -14.45 23.88
C LYS A 130 4.48 -12.94 23.78
N ARG A 131 3.67 -12.44 22.84
CA ARG A 131 3.49 -11.01 22.56
C ARG A 131 2.01 -10.64 22.59
N LEU A 132 1.68 -9.59 23.32
CA LEU A 132 0.40 -8.90 23.21
C LEU A 132 0.57 -7.70 22.28
N GLY A 133 -0.20 -7.64 21.21
CA GLY A 133 -0.23 -6.53 20.27
C GLY A 133 -1.54 -5.77 20.36
N PHE A 134 -1.45 -4.45 20.25
CA PHE A 134 -2.58 -3.56 20.05
C PHE A 134 -2.34 -2.76 18.77
N LYS A 135 -3.36 -2.61 17.94
CA LYS A 135 -3.31 -1.80 16.71
C LYS A 135 -4.59 -1.00 16.56
N TYR A 136 -4.44 0.23 16.11
CA TYR A 136 -5.49 1.12 15.69
C TYR A 136 -5.19 1.61 14.28
N ALA A 137 -6.19 1.61 13.42
CA ALA A 137 -6.13 2.06 12.04
C ALA A 137 -7.31 2.99 11.76
N ASP A 138 -7.05 4.15 11.17
CA ASP A 138 -8.05 5.11 10.72
C ASP A 138 -7.87 5.33 9.22
N PHE A 139 -8.89 5.00 8.42
CA PHE A 139 -8.87 5.03 6.97
C PHE A 139 -9.30 6.39 6.38
N GLY A 140 -9.39 7.42 7.21
CA GLY A 140 -9.69 8.79 6.79
C GLY A 140 -11.06 8.93 6.10
N SER A 141 -11.27 10.05 5.44
CA SER A 141 -12.58 10.42 4.89
C SER A 141 -13.04 9.60 3.68
N ASP A 142 -12.14 8.83 3.06
CA ASP A 142 -12.46 8.04 1.86
C ASP A 142 -13.27 6.78 2.22
N LEU A 143 -12.86 6.09 3.28
CA LEU A 143 -13.53 4.89 3.77
C LEU A 143 -14.35 5.14 5.04
N ASP A 144 -14.22 6.32 5.68
CA ASP A 144 -14.87 6.74 6.93
C ASP A 144 -14.99 5.62 7.96
N SER A 145 -13.88 4.92 8.18
CA SER A 145 -13.84 3.72 9.00
C SER A 145 -12.57 3.65 9.81
N ASN A 146 -12.71 3.05 10.99
CA ASN A 146 -11.59 2.72 11.85
C ASN A 146 -11.63 1.24 12.23
N ILE A 147 -10.46 0.70 12.51
CA ILE A 147 -10.28 -0.68 12.96
C ILE A 147 -9.42 -0.66 14.21
N MET A 148 -9.84 -1.44 15.20
CA MET A 148 -9.08 -1.70 16.41
C MET A 148 -8.87 -3.20 16.54
N GLU A 149 -7.64 -3.60 16.80
CA GLU A 149 -7.24 -5.01 16.92
C GLU A 149 -6.42 -5.19 18.20
N LEU A 150 -6.76 -6.25 18.95
CA LEU A 150 -5.96 -6.76 20.04
C LEU A 150 -5.54 -8.19 19.66
N ASP A 151 -4.24 -8.45 19.59
CA ASP A 151 -3.68 -9.73 19.17
C ASP A 151 -2.81 -10.36 20.28
N LEU A 152 -2.92 -11.67 20.45
CA LEU A 152 -2.02 -12.45 21.31
C LEU A 152 -1.29 -13.46 20.44
N MET A 153 0.03 -13.28 20.29
CA MET A 153 0.89 -14.20 19.57
C MET A 153 1.63 -15.10 20.56
N ILE A 154 1.54 -16.42 20.34
CA ILE A 154 2.25 -17.44 21.11
C ILE A 154 3.06 -18.27 20.10
N GLY A 155 4.38 -18.07 20.09
CA GLY A 155 5.32 -18.93 19.37
C GLY A 155 5.69 -20.15 20.21
N PHE A 156 5.77 -21.31 19.56
CA PHE A 156 6.24 -22.57 20.14
C PHE A 156 7.74 -22.73 19.90
#